data_AF-A0A6P4YBJ1-F1
#
_entry.id   AF-A0A6P4YBJ1-F1
#
_cell.length_a   1.000
_cell.length_b   1.000
_cell.length_c   1.000
_cell.angle_alpha   90.00
_cell.angle_beta   90.00
_cell.angle_gamma   90.00
#
_symmetry.space_group_name_H-M   'P 1'
#
loop_
_entity.id
_entity.type
_entity.pdbx_description
1 polymer ?
#
loop_
_entity_poly.entity_id
_entity_poly.type
_entity_poly.pdbx_seq_one_letter_code
_entity_poly.pdbx_strand_id
1 'polypeptide(L)'
;MQGSLWAISVPDLYRRVKGQSLTGRQKISGYPGSYSSWRNHGYNNGIYELYRSSSSKGVILPPVLLDLTGDGVRDIVVSVFDSTVAVLDGETLEEVWTKSFPGTESYSLLAPGFFNNDSTLDIMVRLNKGGWPKYNSSQMLILDGRTGTELWSFPTHGATFSSPLTLRTEDPGRDAFLFWVLGREGPAAQSVQHPGGGSHVCTILINLCL
;
A
#
# COMPACT_ATOMS: atom_id res chain seq x y z
N MET A 1 3.02 -21.16 -4.87
CA MET A 1 4.38 -20.70 -4.51
C MET A 1 4.21 -19.36 -3.82
N GLN A 2 4.76 -19.18 -2.62
CA GLN A 2 4.70 -17.90 -1.92
C GLN A 2 5.41 -16.85 -2.78
N GLY A 3 4.78 -15.72 -3.06
CA GLY A 3 5.42 -14.64 -3.82
C GLY A 3 6.17 -13.69 -2.90
N SER A 4 7.24 -13.09 -3.42
CA SER A 4 8.05 -12.12 -2.68
C SER A 4 8.43 -10.92 -3.54
N LEU A 5 8.72 -9.80 -2.86
CA LEU A 5 9.25 -8.58 -3.43
C LEU A 5 10.77 -8.56 -3.26
N TRP A 6 11.49 -8.28 -4.35
CA TRP A 6 12.95 -8.27 -4.38
C TRP A 6 13.46 -6.95 -4.94
N ALA A 7 14.64 -6.55 -4.50
CA ALA A 7 15.35 -5.38 -5.00
C ALA A 7 16.83 -5.67 -5.26
N ILE A 8 17.44 -4.87 -6.12
CA ILE A 8 18.88 -4.89 -6.37
C ILE A 8 19.39 -3.44 -6.29
N SER A 9 20.50 -3.24 -5.57
CA SER A 9 21.13 -1.92 -5.54
C SER A 9 21.78 -1.60 -6.88
N VAL A 10 21.83 -0.32 -7.27
CA VAL A 10 22.50 0.10 -8.50
C VAL A 10 23.96 -0.42 -8.55
N PRO A 11 24.79 -0.28 -7.49
CA PRO A 11 26.14 -0.85 -7.50
C PRO A 11 26.18 -2.38 -7.70
N ASP A 12 25.26 -3.13 -7.09
CA ASP A 12 25.23 -4.60 -7.27
C ASP A 12 24.78 -4.99 -8.69
N LEU A 13 23.84 -4.24 -9.28
CA LEU A 13 23.42 -4.41 -10.68
C LEU A 13 24.61 -4.20 -11.63
N TYR A 14 25.37 -3.12 -11.45
CA TYR A 14 26.54 -2.83 -12.28
C TYR A 14 27.60 -3.92 -12.17
N ARG A 15 27.93 -4.38 -10.96
CA ARG A 15 28.88 -5.49 -10.76
C ARG A 15 28.44 -6.75 -11.51
N ARG A 16 27.15 -7.11 -11.41
CA ARG A 16 26.59 -8.27 -12.12
C ARG A 16 26.73 -8.15 -13.63
N VAL A 17 26.34 -7.00 -14.19
CA VAL A 17 26.46 -6.75 -15.64
C VAL A 17 27.91 -6.79 -16.13
N LYS A 18 28.86 -6.41 -15.27
CA LYS A 18 30.29 -6.39 -15.61
C LYS A 18 31.05 -7.67 -15.23
N GLY A 19 30.40 -8.67 -14.66
CA GLY A 19 31.07 -9.88 -14.16
C GLY A 19 32.07 -9.61 -13.02
N GLN A 20 31.87 -8.52 -12.28
CA GLN A 20 32.74 -8.14 -11.17
C GLN A 20 32.31 -8.82 -9.87
N SER A 21 33.27 -8.97 -8.95
CA SER A 21 32.97 -9.52 -7.62
C SER A 21 31.96 -8.66 -6.87
N LEU A 22 30.98 -9.34 -6.29
CA LEU A 22 30.00 -8.80 -5.35
C LEU A 22 30.55 -8.70 -3.91
N THR A 23 31.75 -9.24 -3.68
CA THR A 23 32.44 -9.13 -2.39
C THR A 23 33.00 -7.73 -2.19
N GLY A 24 32.86 -7.20 -0.97
CA GLY A 24 33.27 -5.84 -0.65
C GLY A 24 32.29 -4.80 -1.23
N ARG A 25 31.33 -4.38 -0.40
CA ARG A 25 30.34 -3.33 -0.69
C ARG A 25 30.97 -1.93 -0.71
N GLN A 26 31.98 -1.74 -1.54
CA GLN A 26 32.63 -0.45 -1.77
C GLN A 26 31.92 0.32 -2.88
N LYS A 27 31.98 1.65 -2.83
CA LYS A 27 31.55 2.49 -3.94
C LYS A 27 32.34 2.09 -5.20
N ILE A 28 31.65 1.93 -6.32
CA ILE A 28 32.33 1.68 -7.60
C ILE A 28 32.76 3.03 -8.16
N SER A 29 34.07 3.25 -8.28
CA SER A 29 34.61 4.50 -8.83
C SER A 29 34.07 4.74 -10.24
N GLY A 30 33.58 5.95 -10.51
CA GLY A 30 33.01 6.33 -11.81
C GLY A 30 31.56 5.91 -12.05
N TYR A 31 30.86 5.31 -11.07
CA TYR A 31 29.46 4.91 -11.20
C TYR A 31 28.57 5.55 -10.13
N PRO A 32 27.30 5.87 -10.47
CA PRO A 32 26.35 6.41 -9.52
C PRO A 32 25.91 5.36 -8.49
N GLY A 33 25.57 5.85 -7.29
CA GLY A 33 25.05 5.04 -6.20
C GLY A 33 26.02 4.82 -5.04
N SER A 34 25.45 4.51 -3.88
CA SER A 34 26.13 4.13 -2.65
C SER A 34 25.34 3.02 -1.98
N TYR A 35 25.99 2.25 -1.10
CA TYR A 35 25.28 1.33 -0.24
C TYR A 35 24.66 2.10 0.92
N SER A 36 23.33 2.03 1.04
CA SER A 36 22.57 2.44 2.22
C SER A 36 22.85 1.50 3.40
N SER A 37 22.22 1.79 4.54
CA SER A 37 22.22 1.02 5.80
C SER A 37 21.66 -0.40 5.69
N TRP A 38 21.19 -0.85 4.52
CA TRP A 38 20.60 -2.17 4.22
C TRP A 38 21.57 -3.37 4.37
N ARG A 39 22.60 -3.21 5.19
CA ARG A 39 23.78 -4.06 5.25
C ARG A 39 23.47 -5.50 5.69
N ASN A 40 22.36 -5.72 6.39
CA ASN A 40 22.08 -6.99 7.06
C ASN A 40 20.86 -7.75 6.53
N HIS A 41 20.12 -7.23 5.54
CA HIS A 41 18.90 -7.88 5.04
C HIS A 41 19.21 -8.84 3.89
N GLY A 42 19.00 -10.15 4.12
CA GLY A 42 18.71 -11.15 3.09
C GLY A 42 19.57 -11.12 1.82
N TYR A 43 20.88 -10.89 1.95
CA TYR A 43 21.76 -10.71 0.80
C TYR A 43 21.98 -12.03 0.06
N ASN A 44 21.27 -12.23 -1.06
CA ASN A 44 21.53 -13.31 -2.00
C ASN A 44 22.24 -12.76 -3.23
N ASN A 45 23.57 -12.66 -3.16
CA ASN A 45 24.40 -12.18 -4.26
C ASN A 45 23.99 -10.77 -4.77
N GLY A 46 23.71 -9.82 -3.89
CA GLY A 46 23.35 -8.45 -4.30
C GLY A 46 21.89 -8.23 -4.62
N ILE A 47 21.05 -9.25 -4.50
CA ILE A 47 19.59 -9.10 -4.53
C ILE A 47 19.07 -9.29 -3.10
N TYR A 48 18.22 -8.37 -2.68
CA TYR A 48 17.60 -8.29 -1.37
C TYR A 48 16.16 -8.76 -1.53
N GLU A 49 15.75 -9.79 -0.79
CA GLU A 49 14.33 -10.07 -0.63
C GLU A 49 13.80 -9.12 0.45
N LEU A 50 12.95 -8.18 0.03
CA LEU A 50 12.42 -7.13 0.89
C LEU A 50 11.21 -7.63 1.67
N TYR A 51 10.34 -8.38 1.00
CA TYR A 51 9.10 -8.89 1.60
C TYR A 51 8.78 -10.28 1.09
N ARG A 52 8.32 -11.17 1.96
CA ARG A 52 7.78 -12.48 1.60
C ARG A 52 6.36 -12.62 2.13
N SER A 53 5.42 -12.93 1.24
CA SER A 53 4.04 -13.23 1.62
C SER A 53 3.99 -14.43 2.56
N SER A 54 3.26 -14.31 3.66
CA SER A 54 3.02 -15.43 4.60
C SER A 54 2.08 -16.48 4.00
N SER A 55 1.25 -16.11 3.02
CA SER A 55 0.36 -17.02 2.32
C SER A 55 0.97 -17.60 1.04
N SER A 56 0.34 -18.62 0.49
CA SER A 56 0.69 -19.17 -0.82
C SER A 56 0.40 -18.20 -1.99
N LYS A 57 -0.18 -17.03 -1.71
CA LYS A 57 -0.43 -15.93 -2.64
C LYS A 57 0.81 -15.03 -2.72
N GLY A 58 0.93 -14.24 -3.78
CA GLY A 58 2.11 -13.44 -4.04
C GLY A 58 1.90 -11.94 -3.89
N VAL A 59 3.02 -11.21 -3.91
CA VAL A 59 3.03 -9.78 -4.21
C VAL A 59 2.79 -9.63 -5.71
N ILE A 60 1.59 -9.17 -6.08
CA ILE A 60 1.21 -8.98 -7.49
C ILE A 60 0.97 -7.50 -7.84
N LEU A 61 0.94 -6.64 -6.83
CA LEU A 61 0.68 -5.22 -6.97
C LEU A 61 2.01 -4.45 -6.87
N PRO A 62 2.22 -3.41 -7.69
CA PRO A 62 3.33 -2.48 -7.52
C PRO A 62 3.39 -1.94 -6.09
N PRO A 63 4.55 -1.98 -5.43
CA PRO A 63 4.75 -1.28 -4.17
C PRO A 63 4.77 0.24 -4.40
N VAL A 64 4.52 1.02 -3.35
CA VAL A 64 4.68 2.48 -3.37
C VAL A 64 5.68 2.94 -2.33
N LEU A 65 6.20 4.16 -2.51
CA LEU A 65 7.17 4.77 -1.60
C LEU A 65 6.54 5.98 -0.90
N LEU A 66 6.41 5.92 0.42
CA LEU A 66 5.76 6.95 1.26
C LEU A 66 6.59 7.17 2.53
N ASP A 67 6.75 8.42 2.97
CA ASP A 67 7.38 8.69 4.28
C ASP A 67 6.31 8.55 5.38
N LEU A 68 6.24 7.38 6.03
CA LEU A 68 5.23 7.04 7.03
C LEU A 68 5.81 7.07 8.46
N THR A 69 7.12 6.84 8.61
CA THR A 69 7.84 7.01 9.87
C THR A 69 8.04 8.48 10.23
N GLY A 70 8.14 9.36 9.23
CA GLY A 70 8.38 10.80 9.39
C GLY A 70 9.86 11.14 9.57
N ASP A 71 10.77 10.27 9.14
CA ASP A 71 12.23 10.46 9.22
C ASP A 71 12.82 11.15 7.97
N GLY A 72 11.99 11.44 6.96
CA GLY A 72 12.40 12.05 5.70
C GLY A 72 12.90 11.05 4.65
N VAL A 73 12.93 9.75 4.96
CA VAL A 73 13.19 8.65 4.04
C VAL A 73 11.84 8.01 3.67
N ARG A 74 11.63 7.69 2.39
CA ARG A 74 10.38 7.04 1.97
C ARG A 74 10.45 5.54 2.27
N ASP A 75 9.48 5.06 3.03
CA ASP A 75 9.18 3.68 3.35
C ASP A 75 8.55 2.95 2.17
N ILE A 76 8.64 1.63 2.18
CA ILE A 76 8.13 0.74 1.14
C ILE A 76 6.80 0.16 1.61
N VAL A 77 5.72 0.50 0.92
CA VAL A 77 4.41 -0.10 1.17
C VAL A 77 4.14 -1.21 0.16
N VAL A 78 3.88 -2.41 0.67
CA VAL A 78 3.61 -3.61 -0.12
C VAL A 78 2.14 -3.99 0.06
N SER A 79 1.43 -4.16 -1.06
CA SER A 79 0.10 -4.76 -1.08
C SER A 79 0.17 -6.16 -1.68
N VAL A 80 -0.27 -7.14 -0.92
CA VAL A 80 -0.24 -8.56 -1.28
C VAL A 80 -1.61 -8.97 -1.82
N PHE A 81 -1.62 -9.98 -2.69
CA PHE A 81 -2.86 -10.47 -3.28
C PHE A 81 -3.88 -10.97 -2.24
N ASP A 82 -3.42 -11.51 -1.10
CA ASP A 82 -4.28 -11.92 0.03
C ASP A 82 -4.77 -10.76 0.90
N SER A 83 -4.70 -9.53 0.36
CA SER A 83 -5.04 -8.28 1.03
C SER A 83 -4.14 -7.90 2.20
N THR A 84 -3.01 -8.57 2.41
CA THR A 84 -2.04 -8.08 3.38
C THR A 84 -1.41 -6.77 2.90
N VAL A 85 -1.37 -5.78 3.77
CA VAL A 85 -0.63 -4.52 3.59
C VAL A 85 0.51 -4.53 4.58
N ALA A 86 1.73 -4.31 4.10
CA ALA A 86 2.93 -4.25 4.93
C ALA A 86 3.70 -2.96 4.63
N VAL A 87 4.28 -2.36 5.66
CA VAL A 87 5.16 -1.20 5.56
C VAL A 87 6.53 -1.62 6.05
N LEU A 88 7.54 -1.42 5.20
CA LEU A 88 8.94 -1.60 5.53
C LEU A 88 9.62 -0.24 5.56
N ASP A 89 10.36 0.02 6.62
CA ASP A 89 11.12 1.25 6.80
C ASP A 89 12.15 1.41 5.66
N GLY A 90 12.20 2.59 5.04
CA GLY A 90 13.03 2.82 3.86
C GLY A 90 14.53 2.86 4.16
N GLU A 91 14.91 3.25 5.37
CA GLU A 91 16.30 3.36 5.80
C GLU A 91 16.86 2.01 6.23
N THR A 92 16.08 1.23 6.96
CA THR A 92 16.50 -0.02 7.62
C THR A 92 16.05 -1.27 6.88
N LEU A 93 14.93 -1.22 6.15
CA LEU A 93 14.18 -2.36 5.60
C LEU A 93 13.52 -3.26 6.66
N GLU A 94 13.42 -2.80 7.91
CA GLU A 94 12.67 -3.51 8.94
C GLU A 94 11.16 -3.28 8.78
N GLU A 95 10.34 -4.23 9.21
CA GLU A 95 8.88 -4.07 9.19
C GLU A 95 8.46 -3.02 10.23
N VAL A 96 7.78 -1.97 9.78
CA VAL A 96 7.13 -0.97 10.65
C VAL A 96 5.83 -1.55 11.19
N TRP A 97 4.97 -2.01 10.28
CA TRP A 97 3.75 -2.74 10.61
C TRP A 97 3.25 -3.58 9.44
N THR A 98 2.49 -4.62 9.76
CA THR A 98 1.75 -5.44 8.79
C THR A 98 0.31 -5.64 9.26
N LYS A 99 -0.63 -5.58 8.30
CA LYS A 99 -2.05 -5.84 8.54
C LYS A 99 -2.63 -6.74 7.46
N SER A 100 -3.20 -7.86 7.88
CA SER A 100 -3.89 -8.81 6.99
C SER A 100 -5.41 -8.74 7.17
N PHE A 101 -6.14 -9.00 6.09
CA PHE A 101 -7.60 -9.05 6.09
C PHE A 101 -8.07 -10.44 5.61
N PRO A 102 -8.17 -11.43 6.52
CA PRO A 102 -8.49 -12.80 6.15
C PRO A 102 -9.82 -12.93 5.39
N GLY A 103 -9.86 -13.84 4.41
CA GLY A 103 -11.04 -14.07 3.59
C GLY A 103 -11.28 -13.00 2.52
N THR A 104 -10.29 -12.14 2.26
CA THR A 104 -10.34 -11.14 1.20
C THR A 104 -9.12 -11.22 0.28
N GLU A 105 -9.28 -10.80 -0.97
CA GLU A 105 -8.19 -10.64 -1.94
C GLU A 105 -8.23 -9.23 -2.54
N SER A 106 -7.07 -8.72 -2.96
CA SER A 106 -6.97 -7.38 -3.58
C SER A 106 -6.20 -7.41 -4.89
N TYR A 107 -6.80 -6.79 -5.91
CA TYR A 107 -6.19 -6.54 -7.23
C TYR A 107 -5.99 -5.05 -7.49
N SER A 108 -6.29 -4.23 -6.50
CA SER A 108 -6.37 -2.79 -6.64
C SER A 108 -5.12 -2.16 -6.08
N LEU A 109 -4.57 -1.17 -6.80
CA LEU A 109 -3.51 -0.32 -6.24
C LEU A 109 -4.07 0.43 -5.04
N LEU A 110 -3.23 0.69 -4.06
CA LEU A 110 -3.54 1.59 -2.95
C LEU A 110 -3.51 3.05 -3.40
N ALA A 111 -4.23 3.92 -2.69
CA ALA A 111 -4.19 5.37 -2.91
C ALA A 111 -3.73 6.08 -1.61
N PRO A 112 -2.53 6.69 -1.61
CA PRO A 112 -2.04 7.43 -0.45
C PRO A 112 -2.58 8.86 -0.43
N GLY A 113 -2.89 9.40 0.74
CA GLY A 113 -3.37 10.78 0.89
C GLY A 113 -3.48 11.18 2.35
N PHE A 114 -3.58 12.48 2.63
CA PHE A 114 -3.87 12.95 3.99
C PHE A 114 -5.38 12.84 4.26
N PHE A 115 -5.81 11.78 4.96
CA PHE A 115 -7.23 11.49 5.16
C PHE A 115 -7.73 11.75 6.59
N ASN A 116 -6.84 12.23 7.46
CA ASN A 116 -7.14 12.70 8.81
C ASN A 116 -6.40 14.02 9.11
N ASN A 117 -6.39 14.47 10.37
CA ASN A 117 -5.76 15.74 10.79
C ASN A 117 -4.33 15.57 11.33
N ASP A 118 -3.61 14.50 10.96
CA ASP A 118 -2.20 14.33 11.27
C ASP A 118 -1.30 14.75 10.10
N SER A 119 0.02 14.63 10.29
CA SER A 119 1.03 15.03 9.30
C SER A 119 1.60 13.86 8.50
N THR A 120 1.03 12.67 8.63
CA THR A 120 1.45 11.43 7.99
C THR A 120 0.45 11.07 6.89
N LEU A 121 0.93 10.49 5.78
CA LEU A 121 0.03 10.01 4.73
C LEU A 121 -0.72 8.77 5.21
N ASP A 122 -2.01 8.70 4.95
CA ASP A 122 -2.86 7.53 5.13
C ASP A 122 -2.95 6.72 3.83
N ILE A 123 -3.51 5.51 3.92
CA ILE A 123 -3.54 4.55 2.82
C ILE A 123 -4.96 4.05 2.59
N MET A 124 -5.54 4.40 1.44
CA MET A 124 -6.81 3.83 1.01
C MET A 124 -6.59 2.51 0.28
N VAL A 125 -7.31 1.46 0.69
CA VAL A 125 -7.24 0.12 0.09
C VAL A 125 -8.62 -0.42 -0.25
N ARG A 126 -8.67 -1.26 -1.28
CA ARG A 126 -9.87 -2.05 -1.61
C ARG A 126 -9.63 -3.51 -1.26
N LEU A 127 -10.60 -4.10 -0.56
CA LEU A 127 -10.66 -5.51 -0.24
C LEU A 127 -11.83 -6.16 -0.98
N ASN A 128 -11.62 -7.30 -1.65
CA ASN A 128 -12.71 -8.10 -2.22
C ASN A 128 -12.97 -9.33 -1.37
N LYS A 129 -14.19 -9.49 -0.86
CA LYS A 129 -14.57 -10.63 -0.03
C LYS A 129 -14.77 -11.88 -0.88
N GLY A 130 -14.10 -12.96 -0.51
CA GLY A 130 -14.03 -14.20 -1.29
C GLY A 130 -12.67 -14.38 -1.96
N GLY A 131 -12.61 -15.30 -2.92
CA GLY A 131 -11.39 -15.61 -3.65
C GLY A 131 -11.69 -16.19 -5.03
N TRP A 132 -10.74 -16.08 -5.95
CA TRP A 132 -10.91 -16.55 -7.32
C TRP A 132 -11.48 -18.00 -7.38
N PRO A 133 -12.51 -18.28 -8.20
CA PRO A 133 -13.11 -17.40 -9.22
C PRO A 133 -14.33 -16.60 -8.77
N LYS A 134 -14.70 -16.59 -7.47
CA LYS A 134 -15.95 -15.97 -7.01
C LYS A 134 -15.71 -14.97 -5.87
N TYR A 135 -16.10 -13.72 -6.14
CA TYR A 135 -16.11 -12.63 -5.16
C TYR A 135 -17.55 -12.21 -4.87
N ASN A 136 -17.85 -11.98 -3.60
CA ASN A 136 -19.20 -11.67 -3.14
C ASN A 136 -19.46 -10.16 -3.08
N SER A 137 -18.48 -9.39 -2.62
CA SER A 137 -18.57 -7.95 -2.40
C SER A 137 -17.18 -7.32 -2.27
N SER A 138 -17.10 -5.99 -2.23
CA SER A 138 -15.89 -5.28 -1.83
C SER A 138 -16.10 -4.46 -0.55
N GLN A 139 -14.99 -3.97 -0.01
CA GLN A 139 -14.95 -2.97 1.04
C GLN A 139 -13.81 -2.00 0.73
N MET A 140 -14.07 -0.71 0.87
CA MET A 140 -13.01 0.30 0.94
C MET A 140 -12.60 0.49 2.39
N LEU A 141 -11.31 0.65 2.63
CA LEU A 141 -10.74 1.01 3.92
C LEU A 141 -9.81 2.19 3.75
N ILE A 142 -9.70 3.01 4.80
CA ILE A 142 -8.58 3.92 5.00
C ILE A 142 -7.82 3.43 6.23
N LEU A 143 -6.52 3.22 6.06
CA LEU A 143 -5.60 2.83 7.11
C LEU A 143 -4.72 4.02 7.46
N ASP A 144 -4.55 4.25 8.76
CA ASP A 144 -3.56 5.15 9.31
C ASP A 144 -2.17 4.72 8.84
N GLY A 145 -1.42 5.62 8.20
CA GLY A 145 -0.15 5.23 7.60
C GLY A 145 0.93 4.85 8.60
N ARG A 146 0.89 5.42 9.81
CA ARG A 146 1.89 5.18 10.85
C ARG A 146 1.65 3.86 11.59
N THR A 147 0.39 3.45 11.75
CA THR A 147 0.00 2.35 12.64
C THR A 147 -0.75 1.21 11.95
N GLY A 148 -1.27 1.43 10.74
CA GLY A 148 -2.17 0.50 10.07
C GLY A 148 -3.58 0.42 10.68
N THR A 149 -3.90 1.29 11.65
CA THR A 149 -5.24 1.33 12.29
C THR A 149 -6.30 1.71 11.25
N GLU A 150 -7.49 1.10 11.32
CA GLU A 150 -8.58 1.49 10.42
C GLU A 150 -9.16 2.84 10.86
N LEU A 151 -9.09 3.83 9.99
CA LEU A 151 -9.68 5.16 10.21
C LEU A 151 -11.12 5.22 9.69
N TRP A 152 -11.40 4.53 8.60
CA TRP A 152 -12.70 4.53 7.96
C TRP A 152 -12.91 3.28 7.10
N SER A 153 -14.16 2.88 6.93
CA SER A 153 -14.53 1.83 6.00
C SER A 153 -15.89 2.02 5.34
N PHE A 154 -16.02 1.41 4.16
CA PHE A 154 -17.26 1.45 3.37
C PHE A 154 -17.49 0.15 2.62
N PRO A 155 -18.54 -0.62 2.96
CA PRO A 155 -18.90 -1.84 2.25
C PRO A 155 -19.57 -1.54 0.91
N THR A 156 -19.38 -2.43 -0.08
CA THR A 156 -20.13 -2.43 -1.35
C THR A 156 -20.91 -3.73 -1.50
N HIS A 157 -21.97 -3.74 -2.29
CA HIS A 157 -22.79 -4.95 -2.51
C HIS A 157 -22.26 -5.84 -3.63
N GLY A 158 -21.50 -5.26 -4.58
CA GLY A 158 -20.82 -6.00 -5.64
C GLY A 158 -19.29 -5.89 -5.53
N ALA A 159 -18.60 -6.93 -6.00
CA ALA A 159 -17.15 -6.92 -6.12
C ALA A 159 -16.71 -6.04 -7.30
N THR A 160 -15.64 -5.27 -7.09
CA THR A 160 -15.03 -4.41 -8.10
C THR A 160 -13.52 -4.46 -7.96
N PHE A 161 -12.78 -4.19 -9.03
CA PHE A 161 -11.33 -4.35 -9.06
C PHE A 161 -10.58 -3.05 -9.35
N SER A 162 -11.30 -1.94 -9.47
CA SER A 162 -10.72 -0.61 -9.73
C SER A 162 -9.94 -0.10 -8.52
N SER A 163 -8.76 0.43 -8.78
CA SER A 163 -7.99 1.18 -7.79
C SER A 163 -8.70 2.48 -7.38
N PRO A 164 -8.71 2.86 -6.09
CA PRO A 164 -9.01 4.23 -5.68
C PRO A 164 -7.98 5.23 -6.21
N LEU A 165 -8.31 6.53 -6.09
CA LEU A 165 -7.44 7.64 -6.45
C LEU A 165 -7.56 8.76 -5.43
N THR A 166 -6.44 9.37 -5.05
CA THR A 166 -6.41 10.56 -4.19
C THR A 166 -6.54 11.83 -5.03
N LEU A 167 -7.33 12.79 -4.52
CA LEU A 167 -7.45 14.14 -5.04
C LEU A 167 -6.88 15.13 -4.02
N ARG A 168 -5.84 15.85 -4.43
CA ARG A 168 -5.33 16.96 -3.62
C ARG A 168 -6.32 18.11 -3.62
N THR A 169 -6.66 18.61 -2.44
CA THR A 169 -7.47 19.81 -2.29
C THR A 169 -6.59 21.05 -2.12
N GLU A 170 -7.22 22.23 -2.07
CA GLU A 170 -6.52 23.49 -1.77
C GLU A 170 -6.12 23.60 -0.29
N ASP A 171 -6.75 22.83 0.60
CA ASP A 171 -6.43 22.81 2.02
C ASP A 171 -5.25 21.84 2.28
N PRO A 172 -4.06 22.34 2.65
CA PRO A 172 -2.88 21.50 2.83
C PRO A 172 -3.09 20.44 3.91
N GLY A 173 -2.76 19.19 3.60
CA GLY A 173 -2.93 18.09 4.55
C GLY A 173 -4.37 17.58 4.64
N ARG A 174 -5.25 17.97 3.70
CA ARG A 174 -6.60 17.42 3.59
C ARG A 174 -6.89 17.00 2.17
N ASP A 175 -6.65 15.74 1.87
CA ASP A 175 -6.95 15.18 0.55
C ASP A 175 -8.35 14.57 0.52
N ALA A 176 -8.99 14.61 -0.65
CA ALA A 176 -10.18 13.83 -0.95
C ALA A 176 -9.78 12.55 -1.69
N PHE A 177 -10.73 11.63 -1.87
CA PHE A 177 -10.49 10.40 -2.61
C PHE A 177 -11.67 10.05 -3.53
N LEU A 178 -11.36 9.34 -4.62
CA LEU A 178 -12.31 8.82 -5.60
C LEU A 178 -12.22 7.31 -5.61
N PHE A 179 -13.39 6.66 -5.65
CA PHE A 179 -13.47 5.22 -5.79
C PHE A 179 -14.78 4.81 -6.44
N TRP A 180 -14.71 3.72 -7.19
CA TRP A 180 -15.88 3.10 -7.81
C TRP A 180 -16.60 2.17 -6.84
N VAL A 181 -17.93 2.09 -6.95
CA VAL A 181 -18.76 1.16 -6.19
C VAL A 181 -19.75 0.49 -7.11
N LEU A 182 -20.10 -0.77 -6.81
CA LEU A 182 -21.15 -1.52 -7.52
C LEU A 182 -22.25 -1.91 -6.54
N GLY A 183 -23.51 -1.78 -6.99
CA GLY A 183 -24.69 -2.28 -6.28
C GLY A 183 -25.23 -1.35 -5.18
N ARG A 184 -25.18 -0.02 -5.34
CA ARG A 184 -25.74 0.94 -4.36
C ARG A 184 -27.28 1.05 -4.42
N GLU A 185 -27.90 0.65 -5.53
CA GLU A 185 -29.36 0.76 -5.68
C GLU A 185 -30.07 -0.47 -5.10
N GLY A 186 -30.86 -0.23 -4.05
CA GLY A 186 -31.73 -1.21 -3.38
C GLY A 186 -32.27 -0.66 -2.06
N PRO A 187 -33.38 -1.20 -1.51
CA PRO A 187 -34.03 -0.70 -0.28
C PRO A 187 -33.16 -0.79 1.01
N ALA A 188 -31.92 -1.28 0.89
CA ALA A 188 -30.94 -1.43 1.96
C ALA A 188 -29.69 -0.55 1.78
N ALA A 189 -29.77 0.54 1.00
CA ALA A 189 -28.70 1.53 0.93
C ALA A 189 -28.51 2.17 2.33
N GLN A 190 -27.60 1.61 3.12
CA GLN A 190 -27.31 2.10 4.46
C GLN A 190 -26.72 3.50 4.35
N SER A 191 -27.36 4.46 5.02
CA SER A 191 -26.79 5.78 5.26
C SER A 191 -25.51 5.63 6.07
N VAL A 192 -24.39 6.14 5.56
CA VAL A 192 -23.18 6.32 6.35
C VAL A 192 -23.49 7.34 7.44
N GLN A 193 -23.47 6.92 8.71
CA GLN A 193 -23.59 7.86 9.82
C GLN A 193 -22.24 8.54 10.03
N HIS A 194 -22.18 9.82 9.67
CA HIS A 194 -21.12 10.71 10.15
C HIS A 194 -21.47 11.20 11.57
N PRO A 195 -20.48 11.41 12.45
CA PRO A 195 -20.67 12.21 13.65
C PRO A 195 -20.94 13.66 13.19
N GLY A 196 -22.21 13.98 12.91
CA GLY A 196 -22.61 15.25 12.31
C GLY A 196 -23.96 15.26 11.58
N GLY A 197 -24.59 14.11 11.33
CA GLY A 197 -26.02 14.03 10.99
C GLY A 197 -26.45 14.72 9.69
N GLY A 198 -26.14 14.12 8.53
CA GLY A 198 -26.75 14.47 7.26
C GLY A 198 -26.69 13.31 6.27
N SER A 199 -27.80 12.98 5.61
CA SER A 199 -27.87 11.96 4.56
C SER A 199 -27.88 12.63 3.17
N HIS A 200 -26.87 12.33 2.34
CA HIS A 200 -26.81 12.79 0.94
C HIS A 200 -26.80 11.61 -0.03
N VAL A 201 -27.54 11.73 -1.12
CA VAL A 201 -27.64 10.75 -2.20
C VAL A 201 -27.07 11.36 -3.49
N CYS A 202 -25.86 10.97 -3.91
CA CYS A 202 -25.46 10.79 -5.32
C CYS A 202 -24.05 10.16 -5.48
N THR A 203 -23.77 9.74 -6.71
CA THR A 203 -22.56 9.27 -7.43
C THR A 203 -21.23 9.94 -7.06
N ILE A 204 -20.11 9.19 -7.16
CA ILE A 204 -18.73 9.60 -6.82
C ILE A 204 -18.64 10.25 -5.42
N LEU A 205 -18.29 9.46 -4.42
CA LEU A 205 -18.05 9.97 -3.07
C LEU A 205 -16.79 10.83 -3.05
N ILE A 206 -16.93 12.14 -3.29
CA ILE A 206 -15.97 13.14 -2.83
C ILE A 206 -16.30 13.37 -1.36
N ASN A 207 -15.70 12.58 -0.47
CA ASN A 207 -15.79 12.87 0.96
C ASN A 207 -14.77 13.97 1.26
N LEU A 208 -15.25 15.18 1.53
CA LEU A 208 -14.43 16.25 2.09
C LEU A 208 -14.42 16.02 3.61
N CYS A 209 -13.28 15.62 4.18
CA CYS A 209 -13.09 15.71 5.62
C CYS A 209 -13.08 17.19 6.00
N LEU A 210 -14.20 17.68 6.53
CA LEU A 210 -14.35 19.01 7.13
C LEU A 210 -13.92 18.99 8.60
#